data_AF-A0AA43LJX2-F1
#
_entry.id   AF-A0AA43LJX2-F1
#
_cell.length_a   1.000
_cell.length_b   1.000
_cell.length_c   1.000
_cell.angle_alpha   90.00
_cell.angle_beta   90.00
_cell.angle_gamma   90.00
#
_symmetry.space_group_name_H-M   'P 1'
#
loop_
_entity.id
_entity.type
_entity.pdbx_description
1 polymer ?
#
loop_
_entity_poly.entity_id
_entity_poly.type
_entity_poly.pdbx_seq_one_letter_code
_entity_poly.pdbx_strand_id
1 'polypeptide(L)'
;MNMKVKNITKRKAAGKKREDLEILSSSFAIHSINTCPLYAYIDAVCDGNLKGLVVSGNPTEEALKESLSILTAEFSALCGNGRASSVNNSIRKIYMLRNTITAYSACMTLISVGDYSCLEVLSRFGIKAKEPKTDAEKAKLLKLIDSKARSKSVSLKEELSRLENTSKEEESGKVTVQDYNEQIALVSKFSGFHINRMTITLSEYAAYVKQFNKSLEIK
;
A
#
# COMPACT_ATOMS: atom_id res chain seq x y z
N MET A 1 10.16 74.02 30.83
CA MET A 1 9.25 74.05 32.00
C MET A 1 7.83 73.76 31.52
N ASN A 2 7.28 72.63 31.97
CA ASN A 2 5.85 72.23 32.08
C ASN A 2 4.86 72.28 30.89
N MET A 3 4.50 71.06 30.45
CA MET A 3 3.15 70.49 30.27
C MET A 3 1.93 71.43 30.28
N LYS A 4 0.99 71.20 29.33
CA LYS A 4 -0.33 70.60 29.65
C LYS A 4 -1.12 70.15 28.43
N VAL A 5 -1.55 68.88 28.50
CA VAL A 5 -2.58 68.20 27.71
C VAL A 5 -3.96 68.80 27.97
N LYS A 6 -4.83 68.86 26.95
CA LYS A 6 -6.29 68.81 27.13
C LYS A 6 -6.95 67.98 26.03
N ASN A 7 -7.57 66.88 26.48
CA ASN A 7 -8.46 65.96 25.76
C ASN A 7 -9.76 66.64 25.33
N ILE A 8 -10.29 66.31 24.14
CA ILE A 8 -11.74 66.19 23.89
C ILE A 8 -12.02 65.00 22.97
N THR A 9 -12.79 64.07 23.52
CA THR A 9 -13.30 62.80 22.98
C THR A 9 -14.40 63.01 21.94
N LYS A 10 -14.39 62.28 20.81
CA LYS A 10 -15.61 62.05 20.00
C LYS A 10 -15.71 60.61 19.45
N ARG A 11 -16.62 59.88 20.10
CA ARG A 11 -17.61 58.90 19.60
C ARG A 11 -17.14 57.71 18.73
N LYS A 12 -17.29 56.51 19.32
CA LYS A 12 -17.41 55.22 18.64
C LYS A 12 -18.63 55.25 17.69
N ALA A 13 -18.40 55.01 16.40
CA ALA A 13 -19.42 54.58 15.46
C ALA A 13 -19.29 53.06 15.25
N ALA A 14 -20.39 52.35 15.47
CA ALA A 14 -20.52 50.92 15.27
C ALA A 14 -20.58 50.59 13.78
N GLY A 15 -19.65 49.75 13.33
CA GLY A 15 -19.65 49.14 12.01
C GLY A 15 -18.64 48.00 12.02
N LYS A 16 -19.11 46.77 12.25
CA LYS A 16 -18.31 45.55 12.10
C LYS A 16 -17.83 45.48 10.65
N LYS A 17 -16.58 45.87 10.38
CA LYS A 17 -15.84 45.32 9.24
C LYS A 17 -15.27 43.97 9.67
N ARG A 18 -15.99 42.92 9.25
CA ARG A 18 -15.42 41.59 9.02
C ARG A 18 -14.45 41.74 7.85
N GLU A 19 -13.18 41.95 8.13
CA GLU A 19 -12.09 41.96 7.14
C GLU A 19 -10.83 42.21 7.95
N ASP A 20 -10.40 41.19 8.70
CA ASP A 20 -9.03 41.01 9.20
C ASP A 20 -8.89 39.52 9.60
N LEU A 21 -9.45 38.63 8.77
CA LEU A 21 -8.88 37.31 8.59
C LEU A 21 -7.76 37.50 7.56
N GLU A 22 -6.70 38.19 7.99
CA GLU A 22 -5.42 38.05 7.33
C GLU A 22 -5.03 36.59 7.45
N ILE A 23 -5.32 35.89 6.36
CA ILE A 23 -4.63 34.68 5.95
C ILE A 23 -3.15 34.99 6.14
N LEU A 24 -2.58 34.51 7.26
CA LEU A 24 -1.16 34.23 7.37
C LEU A 24 -0.86 33.26 6.23
N SER A 25 -0.53 33.81 5.06
CA SER A 25 -0.01 33.02 3.96
C SER A 25 1.23 32.35 4.52
N SER A 26 1.19 31.04 4.74
CA SER A 26 2.40 30.32 5.08
C SER A 26 3.44 30.66 4.01
N SER A 27 4.59 31.18 4.42
CA SER A 27 5.69 31.57 3.51
C SER A 27 6.31 30.39 2.76
N PHE A 28 5.71 29.21 2.93
CA PHE A 28 6.08 27.94 2.34
C PHE A 28 4.83 27.11 2.08
N ALA A 29 4.97 26.13 1.19
CA ALA A 29 3.98 25.12 0.91
C ALA A 29 4.64 23.74 1.00
N ILE A 30 3.96 22.79 1.64
CA ILE A 30 4.37 21.39 1.80
C ILE A 30 3.31 20.52 1.13
N HIS A 31 3.73 19.39 0.56
CA HIS A 31 2.82 18.46 -0.09
C HIS A 31 1.75 17.92 0.86
N SER A 32 0.49 17.91 0.40
CA SER A 32 -0.60 17.12 0.98
C SER A 32 -0.64 15.71 0.38
N ILE A 33 -1.40 14.77 0.95
CA ILE A 33 -1.48 13.39 0.44
C ILE A 33 -1.89 13.29 -1.04
N ASN A 34 -2.71 14.22 -1.53
CA ASN A 34 -3.17 14.27 -2.92
C ASN A 34 -2.13 14.84 -3.90
N THR A 35 -1.06 15.43 -3.39
CA THR A 35 -0.04 16.10 -4.20
C THR A 35 1.35 15.54 -3.98
N CYS A 36 1.59 14.83 -2.86
CA CYS A 36 2.86 14.24 -2.51
C CYS A 36 3.19 13.11 -3.46
N PRO A 37 4.28 13.19 -4.24
CA PRO A 37 4.75 12.07 -5.04
C PRO A 37 5.16 10.92 -4.13
N LEU A 38 4.89 9.68 -4.54
CA LEU A 38 5.21 8.51 -3.73
C LEU A 38 6.71 8.40 -3.40
N TYR A 39 7.60 8.76 -4.35
CA TYR A 39 9.05 8.73 -4.09
C TYR A 39 9.46 9.65 -2.93
N ALA A 40 8.91 10.87 -2.87
CA ALA A 40 9.27 11.86 -1.85
C ALA A 40 8.84 11.38 -0.46
N TYR A 41 7.68 10.72 -0.38
CA TYR A 41 7.21 10.08 0.85
C TYR A 41 8.12 8.92 1.28
N ILE A 42 8.52 8.05 0.35
CA ILE A 42 9.42 6.92 0.64
C ILE A 42 10.77 7.42 1.15
N ASP A 43 11.38 8.39 0.47
CA ASP A 43 12.66 8.98 0.86
C ASP A 43 12.57 9.62 2.26
N ALA A 44 11.46 10.28 2.58
CA ALA A 44 11.22 10.88 3.88
C ALA A 44 11.05 9.85 5.01
N VAL A 45 10.29 8.77 4.77
CA VAL A 45 10.04 7.72 5.78
C VAL A 45 11.24 6.80 6.00
N CYS A 46 11.90 6.39 4.91
CA CYS A 46 12.99 5.41 4.96
C CYS A 46 14.34 6.08 5.29
N ASP A 47 14.65 7.17 4.60
CA ASP A 47 15.99 7.78 4.62
C ASP A 47 16.03 9.08 5.42
N GLY A 48 14.89 9.58 5.89
CA GLY A 48 14.79 10.85 6.62
C GLY A 48 14.98 12.08 5.73
N ASN A 49 14.98 11.91 4.41
CA ASN A 49 15.17 13.01 3.47
C ASN A 49 13.86 13.78 3.25
N LEU A 50 13.66 14.83 4.05
CA LEU A 50 12.43 15.63 4.03
C LEU A 50 12.36 16.65 2.87
N LYS A 51 13.46 16.86 2.13
CA LYS A 51 13.54 17.90 1.08
C LYS A 51 12.50 17.71 -0.01
N GLY A 52 12.16 16.47 -0.34
CA GLY A 52 11.15 16.15 -1.34
C GLY A 52 9.72 16.54 -0.95
N LEU A 53 9.46 16.89 0.31
CA LEU A 53 8.13 17.29 0.77
C LEU A 53 7.83 18.79 0.49
N VAL A 54 8.85 19.59 0.19
CA VAL A 54 8.70 21.03 -0.03
C VAL A 54 8.18 21.30 -1.43
N VAL A 55 7.05 22.00 -1.53
CA VAL A 55 6.51 22.51 -2.80
C VAL A 55 7.11 23.88 -3.12
N SER A 56 7.18 24.77 -2.12
CA SER A 56 7.76 26.10 -2.27
C SER A 56 8.16 26.70 -0.91
N GLY A 57 9.04 27.70 -0.93
CA GLY A 57 9.49 28.40 0.27
C GLY A 57 10.55 27.64 1.05
N ASN A 58 10.75 28.01 2.32
CA ASN A 58 11.77 27.42 3.20
C ASN A 58 11.15 27.03 4.55
N PRO A 59 10.43 25.89 4.61
CA PRO A 59 9.85 25.40 5.87
C PRO A 59 10.92 24.98 6.87
N THR A 60 10.60 25.08 8.16
CA THR A 60 11.47 24.55 9.21
C THR A 60 11.46 23.02 9.21
N GLU A 61 12.49 22.41 9.79
CA GLU A 61 12.59 20.96 9.89
C GLU A 61 11.44 20.38 10.74
N GLU A 62 11.00 21.09 11.77
CA GLU A 62 9.86 20.71 12.61
C GLU A 62 8.56 20.65 11.79
N ALA A 63 8.31 21.66 10.94
CA ALA A 63 7.12 21.69 10.08
C ALA A 63 7.11 20.54 9.06
N LEU A 64 8.29 20.16 8.57
CA LEU A 64 8.45 19.01 7.67
C LEU A 64 8.22 17.67 8.39
N LYS A 65 8.69 17.52 9.63
CA LYS A 65 8.45 16.34 10.46
C LYS A 65 6.97 16.19 10.81
N GLU A 66 6.31 17.29 11.17
CA GLU A 66 4.87 17.33 11.42
C GLU A 66 4.09 16.93 10.16
N SER A 67 4.43 17.51 9.01
CA SER A 67 3.79 17.16 7.73
C SER A 67 3.99 15.70 7.36
N LEU A 68 5.19 15.13 7.58
CA LEU A 68 5.44 13.71 7.38
C LEU A 68 4.57 12.83 8.29
N SER A 69 4.36 13.25 9.54
CA SER A 69 3.47 12.56 10.48
C SER A 69 2.02 12.57 9.98
N ILE A 70 1.52 13.72 9.53
CA ILE A 70 0.18 13.88 8.94
C ILE A 70 0.04 12.98 7.71
N LEU A 71 0.96 13.07 6.74
CA LEU A 71 0.96 12.23 5.54
C LEU A 71 0.94 10.74 5.87
N THR A 72 1.67 10.34 6.91
CA THR A 72 1.73 8.96 7.37
C THR A 72 0.41 8.49 7.98
N ALA A 73 -0.24 9.34 8.78
CA ALA A 73 -1.55 9.04 9.34
C ALA A 73 -2.62 8.95 8.24
N GLU A 74 -2.65 9.91 7.32
CA GLU A 74 -3.58 9.93 6.19
C GLU A 74 -3.37 8.72 5.27
N PHE A 75 -2.12 8.38 4.95
CA PHE A 75 -1.80 7.21 4.13
C PHE A 75 -2.29 5.91 4.78
N SER A 76 -2.01 5.74 6.07
CA SER A 76 -2.47 4.58 6.84
C SER A 76 -4.00 4.47 6.88
N ALA A 77 -4.69 5.60 7.06
CA ALA A 77 -6.14 5.68 7.06
C ALA A 77 -6.73 5.31 5.69
N LEU A 78 -6.14 5.80 4.59
CA LEU A 78 -6.58 5.46 3.23
C LEU A 78 -6.36 3.98 2.91
N CYS A 79 -5.24 3.39 3.37
CA CYS A 79 -4.92 1.98 3.14
C CYS A 79 -5.78 1.02 3.97
N GLY A 80 -6.39 1.47 5.06
CA GLY A 80 -7.28 0.66 5.92
C GLY A 80 -6.54 -0.20 6.95
N ASN A 81 -5.69 0.42 7.79
CA ASN A 81 -4.84 -0.22 8.82
C ASN A 81 -3.63 -0.99 8.25
N GLY A 82 -2.79 -0.32 7.47
CA GLY A 82 -1.57 -0.90 6.94
C GLY A 82 -0.32 -0.42 7.69
N ARG A 83 0.39 -1.33 8.37
CA ARG A 83 1.87 -1.46 8.28
C ARG A 83 2.47 -2.62 9.08
N ALA A 84 3.33 -3.39 8.39
CA ALA A 84 4.67 -3.85 8.81
C ALA A 84 5.35 -4.57 7.62
N SER A 85 6.69 -4.63 7.55
CA SER A 85 7.40 -5.45 6.54
C SER A 85 7.01 -6.94 6.62
N SER A 86 6.69 -7.44 7.83
CA SER A 86 6.11 -8.77 8.05
C SER A 86 4.72 -8.92 7.43
N VAL A 87 3.87 -7.89 7.49
CA VAL A 87 2.58 -7.84 6.79
C VAL A 87 2.78 -7.93 5.27
N ASN A 88 3.75 -7.21 4.69
CA ASN A 88 4.05 -7.32 3.26
C ASN A 88 4.51 -8.73 2.87
N ASN A 89 5.34 -9.39 3.69
CA ASN A 89 5.78 -10.77 3.46
C ASN A 89 4.63 -11.77 3.53
N SER A 90 3.75 -11.66 4.54
CA SER A 90 2.55 -12.50 4.65
C SER A 90 1.60 -12.26 3.50
N ILE A 91 1.36 -11.00 3.11
CA ILE A 91 0.56 -10.63 1.94
C ILE A 91 1.13 -11.24 0.66
N ARG A 92 2.44 -11.13 0.42
CA ARG A 92 3.12 -11.73 -0.72
C ARG A 92 2.90 -13.24 -0.76
N LYS A 93 3.04 -13.91 0.38
CA LYS A 93 2.88 -15.35 0.51
C LYS A 93 1.41 -15.75 0.26
N ILE A 94 0.45 -15.02 0.80
CA ILE A 94 -1.00 -15.19 0.54
C ILE A 94 -1.28 -15.08 -0.97
N TYR A 95 -0.77 -14.03 -1.62
CA TYR A 95 -0.95 -13.80 -3.05
C TYR A 95 -0.35 -14.95 -3.89
N MET A 96 0.87 -15.40 -3.57
CA MET A 96 1.49 -16.54 -4.23
C MET A 96 0.70 -17.84 -4.04
N LEU A 97 0.21 -18.10 -2.83
CA LEU A 97 -0.59 -19.29 -2.53
C LEU A 97 -1.90 -19.28 -3.31
N ARG A 98 -2.62 -18.16 -3.35
CA ARG A 98 -3.85 -18.00 -4.13
C ARG A 98 -3.64 -18.22 -5.63
N ASN A 99 -2.60 -17.61 -6.18
CA ASN A 99 -2.27 -17.80 -7.60
C ASN A 99 -1.92 -19.25 -7.92
N THR A 100 -1.19 -19.92 -7.02
CA THR A 100 -0.84 -21.33 -7.18
C THR A 100 -2.10 -22.22 -7.15
N ILE A 101 -3.01 -21.99 -6.19
CA ILE A 101 -4.28 -22.72 -6.09
C ILE A 101 -5.12 -22.51 -7.35
N THR A 102 -5.24 -21.27 -7.81
CA THR A 102 -5.98 -20.91 -9.03
C THR A 102 -5.40 -21.60 -10.26
N ALA A 103 -4.07 -21.60 -10.41
CA ALA A 103 -3.38 -22.30 -11.49
C ALA A 103 -3.65 -23.80 -11.46
N TYR A 104 -3.60 -24.43 -10.28
CA TYR A 104 -3.92 -25.85 -10.13
C TYR A 104 -5.37 -26.16 -10.51
N SER A 105 -6.34 -25.36 -10.06
CA SER A 105 -7.75 -25.54 -10.43
C SER A 105 -7.94 -25.44 -11.95
N ALA A 106 -7.34 -24.45 -12.60
CA ALA A 106 -7.40 -24.30 -14.05
C ALA A 106 -6.77 -25.49 -14.79
N CYS A 107 -5.59 -25.95 -14.35
CA CYS A 107 -4.93 -27.13 -14.92
C CYS A 107 -5.77 -28.40 -14.75
N MET A 108 -6.43 -28.57 -13.59
CA MET A 108 -7.33 -29.71 -13.38
C MET A 108 -8.51 -29.70 -14.35
N THR A 109 -9.12 -28.54 -14.61
CA THR A 109 -10.21 -28.41 -15.58
C THR A 109 -9.75 -28.81 -16.98
N LEU A 110 -8.62 -28.30 -17.44
CA LEU A 110 -8.05 -28.61 -18.76
C LEU A 110 -7.71 -30.11 -18.90
N ILE A 111 -7.01 -30.67 -17.92
CA ILE A 111 -6.65 -32.09 -17.91
C ILE A 111 -7.90 -32.97 -17.89
N SER A 112 -8.95 -32.57 -17.17
CA SER A 112 -10.22 -33.31 -17.09
C SER A 112 -10.88 -33.45 -18.46
N VAL A 113 -10.78 -32.44 -19.32
CA VAL A 113 -11.29 -32.48 -20.70
C VAL A 113 -10.29 -33.04 -21.72
N GLY A 114 -9.09 -33.44 -21.28
CA GLY A 114 -8.06 -34.03 -22.14
C GLY A 114 -7.12 -33.01 -22.78
N ASP A 115 -7.12 -31.76 -22.33
CA ASP A 115 -6.15 -30.75 -22.75
C ASP A 115 -4.94 -30.74 -21.80
N TYR A 116 -3.76 -30.99 -22.37
CA TYR A 116 -2.49 -31.08 -21.65
C TYR A 116 -1.54 -29.91 -21.93
N SER A 117 -2.02 -28.84 -22.59
CA SER A 117 -1.25 -27.61 -22.82
C SER A 117 -0.76 -26.95 -21.52
N CYS A 118 -1.40 -27.24 -20.39
CA CYS A 118 -1.07 -26.67 -19.08
C CYS A 118 0.07 -27.38 -18.32
N LEU A 119 0.69 -28.43 -18.87
CA LEU A 119 1.75 -29.18 -18.19
C LEU A 119 2.98 -28.32 -17.86
N GLU A 120 3.32 -27.33 -18.71
CA GLU A 120 4.42 -26.40 -18.43
C GLU A 120 4.09 -25.49 -17.24
N VAL A 121 2.82 -25.05 -17.13
CA VAL A 121 2.34 -24.25 -16.00
C VAL A 121 2.47 -25.04 -14.70
N LEU A 122 2.07 -26.32 -14.69
CA LEU A 122 2.25 -27.20 -13.53
C LEU A 122 3.72 -27.29 -13.10
N SER A 123 4.65 -27.38 -14.05
CA SER A 123 6.10 -27.41 -13.76
C SER A 123 6.56 -26.14 -13.04
N ARG A 124 6.11 -24.96 -13.49
CA ARG A 124 6.41 -23.67 -12.85
C ARG A 124 5.89 -23.58 -11.42
N PHE A 125 4.83 -24.33 -11.08
CA PHE A 125 4.27 -24.40 -9.73
C PHE A 125 4.75 -25.63 -8.92
N GLY A 126 5.70 -26.41 -9.43
CA GLY A 126 6.38 -27.48 -8.69
C GLY A 126 5.79 -28.88 -8.89
N ILE A 127 4.97 -29.09 -9.93
CA ILE A 127 4.51 -30.41 -10.36
C ILE A 127 5.10 -30.71 -11.75
N LYS A 128 6.16 -31.52 -11.78
CA LYS A 128 6.69 -32.05 -13.04
C LYS A 128 5.83 -33.23 -13.47
N ALA A 129 5.10 -33.06 -14.57
CA ALA A 129 4.24 -34.08 -15.14
C ALA A 129 4.47 -34.21 -16.65
N LYS A 130 4.14 -35.38 -17.19
CA LYS A 130 4.08 -35.65 -18.63
C LYS A 130 2.64 -35.94 -19.02
N GLU A 131 2.36 -35.89 -20.31
CA GLU A 131 1.06 -36.24 -20.85
C GLU A 131 0.69 -37.69 -20.47
N PRO A 132 -0.44 -37.91 -19.78
CA PRO A 132 -0.95 -39.23 -19.47
C PRO A 132 -1.32 -40.00 -20.75
N LYS A 133 -0.90 -41.26 -20.84
CA LYS A 133 -1.25 -42.17 -21.94
C LYS A 133 -2.46 -43.04 -21.62
N THR A 134 -2.88 -43.09 -20.36
CA THR A 134 -4.01 -43.90 -19.90
C THR A 134 -4.89 -43.11 -18.93
N ASP A 135 -6.16 -43.50 -18.81
CA ASP A 135 -7.08 -42.91 -17.82
C ASP A 135 -6.59 -43.09 -16.38
N ALA A 136 -5.90 -44.20 -16.09
CA ALA A 136 -5.30 -44.43 -14.79
C ALA A 136 -4.17 -43.43 -14.49
N GLU A 137 -3.33 -43.09 -15.48
CA GLU A 137 -2.30 -42.06 -15.35
C GLU A 137 -2.92 -40.66 -15.19
N LYS A 138 -3.98 -40.36 -15.97
CA LYS A 138 -4.72 -39.11 -15.86
C LYS A 138 -5.33 -38.94 -14.48
N ALA A 139 -5.99 -39.97 -13.96
CA ALA A 139 -6.57 -39.97 -12.62
C ALA A 139 -5.50 -39.77 -11.53
N LYS A 140 -4.33 -40.40 -11.66
CA LYS A 140 -3.20 -40.20 -10.74
C LYS A 140 -2.68 -38.75 -10.79
N LEU A 141 -2.56 -38.17 -11.97
CA LEU A 141 -2.12 -36.77 -12.12
C LEU A 141 -3.13 -35.80 -11.49
N LEU A 142 -4.42 -35.96 -11.76
CA LEU A 142 -5.47 -35.13 -11.17
C LEU A 142 -5.47 -35.23 -9.64
N LYS A 143 -5.32 -36.44 -9.08
CA LYS A 143 -5.23 -36.66 -7.63
C LYS A 143 -3.99 -36.00 -7.02
N LEU A 144 -2.86 -36.00 -7.73
CA LEU A 144 -1.64 -35.32 -7.29
C LEU A 144 -1.84 -33.80 -7.26
N ILE A 145 -2.41 -33.22 -8.32
CA ILE A 145 -2.66 -31.77 -8.40
C ILE A 145 -3.62 -31.35 -7.28
N ASP A 146 -4.71 -32.08 -7.09
CA ASP A 146 -5.69 -31.82 -6.04
C ASP A 146 -5.06 -31.91 -4.64
N SER A 147 -4.26 -32.95 -4.36
CA SER A 147 -3.53 -33.07 -3.08
C SER A 147 -2.61 -31.86 -2.82
N LYS A 148 -1.89 -31.39 -3.84
CA LYS A 148 -1.05 -30.18 -3.74
C LYS A 148 -1.88 -28.92 -3.55
N ALA A 149 -3.01 -28.77 -4.24
CA ALA A 149 -3.91 -27.63 -4.09
C ALA A 149 -4.49 -27.56 -2.67
N ARG A 150 -4.91 -28.69 -2.10
CA ARG A 150 -5.38 -28.76 -0.70
C ARG A 150 -4.28 -28.37 0.28
N SER A 151 -3.05 -28.88 0.10
CA SER A 151 -1.90 -28.49 0.92
C SER A 151 -1.64 -26.98 0.87
N LYS A 152 -1.67 -26.36 -0.32
CA LYS A 152 -1.54 -24.90 -0.46
C LYS A 152 -2.71 -24.14 0.17
N SER A 153 -3.92 -24.69 0.12
CA SER A 153 -5.10 -24.09 0.75
C SER A 153 -5.00 -24.09 2.28
N VAL A 154 -4.42 -25.13 2.88
CA VAL A 154 -4.11 -25.16 4.32
C VAL A 154 -3.10 -24.07 4.66
N SER A 155 -1.98 -24.00 3.94
CA SER A 155 -0.98 -22.93 4.15
C SER A 155 -1.54 -21.53 3.93
N LEU A 156 -2.51 -21.36 3.03
CA LEU A 156 -3.18 -20.09 2.80
C LEU A 156 -4.02 -19.68 4.01
N LYS A 157 -4.77 -20.61 4.60
CA LYS A 157 -5.56 -20.36 5.82
C LYS A 157 -4.66 -20.01 7.01
N GLU A 158 -3.55 -20.73 7.17
CA GLU A 158 -2.55 -20.45 8.21
C GLU A 158 -1.96 -19.04 8.06
N GLU A 159 -1.57 -18.66 6.83
CA GLU A 159 -0.96 -17.35 6.60
C GLU A 159 -1.96 -16.20 6.71
N LEU A 160 -3.22 -16.41 6.32
CA LEU A 160 -4.31 -15.44 6.55
C LEU A 160 -4.55 -15.24 8.05
N SER A 161 -4.63 -16.34 8.81
CA SER A 161 -4.77 -16.24 10.27
C SER A 161 -3.57 -15.57 10.93
N ARG A 162 -2.35 -15.84 10.45
CA ARG A 162 -1.15 -15.13 10.90
C ARG A 162 -1.25 -13.63 10.62
N LEU A 163 -1.66 -13.26 9.41
CA LEU A 163 -1.82 -11.87 9.01
C LEU A 163 -2.84 -11.13 9.90
N GLU A 164 -4.00 -11.74 10.16
CA GLU A 164 -5.03 -11.20 11.06
C GLU A 164 -4.49 -10.98 12.49
N ASN A 165 -3.66 -11.92 12.96
CA ASN A 165 -3.07 -11.89 14.30
C ASN A 165 -1.81 -11.01 14.42
N THR A 166 -1.23 -10.52 13.30
CA THR A 166 -0.03 -9.67 13.30
C THR A 166 -0.33 -8.23 13.82
N SER A 167 -1.56 -7.96 14.26
CA SER A 167 -2.02 -6.65 14.73
C SER A 167 -1.56 -6.25 16.14
N LYS A 168 -0.59 -6.91 16.77
CA LYS A 168 -0.17 -6.60 18.16
C LYS A 168 1.33 -6.67 18.47
N GLU A 169 2.14 -7.25 17.60
CA GLU A 169 3.56 -7.46 17.89
C GLU A 169 4.36 -7.28 16.59
N GLU A 170 4.94 -6.09 16.39
CA GLU A 170 6.17 -5.81 15.62
C GLU A 170 6.26 -4.31 15.25
N GLU A 171 6.58 -3.46 16.24
CA GLU A 171 6.99 -2.07 16.00
C GLU A 171 8.52 -1.90 15.84
N SER A 172 9.32 -2.98 15.75
CA SER A 172 10.78 -2.88 15.88
C SER A 172 11.58 -2.83 14.57
N GLY A 173 10.95 -3.03 13.41
CA GLY A 173 11.62 -2.99 12.10
C GLY A 173 11.45 -1.64 11.39
N LYS A 174 12.54 -0.90 11.18
CA LYS A 174 12.51 0.31 10.33
C LYS A 174 12.16 -0.10 8.90
N VAL A 175 11.06 0.44 8.36
CA VAL A 175 10.63 0.20 6.96
C VAL A 175 11.69 0.71 5.99
N THR A 176 12.05 -0.10 5.01
CA THR A 176 13.08 0.22 4.00
C THR A 176 12.48 0.57 2.65
N VAL A 177 13.28 1.22 1.79
CA VAL A 177 12.91 1.50 0.39
C VAL A 177 12.61 0.20 -0.36
N GLN A 178 13.32 -0.88 -0.04
CA GLN A 178 13.10 -2.19 -0.64
C GLN A 178 11.72 -2.75 -0.31
N ASP A 179 11.23 -2.59 0.92
CA ASP A 179 9.87 -3.01 1.31
C ASP A 179 8.80 -2.33 0.44
N TYR A 180 8.98 -1.04 0.14
CA TYR A 180 8.08 -0.31 -0.77
C TYR A 180 8.21 -0.79 -2.21
N ASN A 181 9.43 -1.01 -2.72
CA ASN A 181 9.62 -1.50 -4.08
C ASN A 181 8.92 -2.84 -4.30
N GLU A 182 8.98 -3.74 -3.32
CA GLU A 182 8.28 -5.02 -3.38
C GLU A 182 6.76 -4.86 -3.33
N GLN A 183 6.25 -3.98 -2.46
CA GLN A 183 4.82 -3.68 -2.41
C GLN A 183 4.32 -3.07 -3.72
N ILE A 184 5.04 -2.10 -4.28
CA ILE A 184 4.73 -1.48 -5.58
C ILE A 184 4.70 -2.55 -6.68
N ALA A 185 5.65 -3.48 -6.70
CA ALA A 185 5.68 -4.55 -7.69
C ALA A 185 4.45 -5.49 -7.57
N LEU A 186 4.05 -5.83 -6.34
CA LEU A 186 2.86 -6.65 -6.09
C LEU A 186 1.57 -5.94 -6.52
N VAL A 187 1.41 -4.68 -6.11
CA VAL A 187 0.23 -3.87 -6.45
C VAL A 187 0.18 -3.59 -7.95
N SER A 188 1.32 -3.36 -8.60
CA SER A 188 1.43 -3.22 -10.07
C SER A 188 0.96 -4.50 -10.77
N LYS A 189 1.45 -5.66 -10.30
CA LYS A 189 1.05 -6.96 -10.87
C LYS A 189 -0.43 -7.24 -10.69
N PHE A 190 -1.00 -6.88 -9.53
CA PHE A 190 -2.44 -6.98 -9.28
C PHE A 190 -3.25 -6.06 -10.19
N SER A 191 -2.81 -4.81 -10.33
CA SER A 191 -3.53 -3.77 -11.10
C SER A 191 -3.41 -3.95 -12.61
N GLY A 192 -2.45 -4.74 -13.08
CA GLY A 192 -2.24 -5.03 -14.50
C GLY A 192 -1.41 -3.98 -15.24
N PHE A 193 -0.78 -3.04 -14.54
CA PHE A 193 0.11 -2.03 -15.12
C PHE A 193 1.22 -1.63 -14.14
N HIS A 194 2.29 -1.03 -14.65
CA HIS A 194 3.39 -0.57 -13.83
C HIS A 194 3.05 0.73 -13.08
N ILE A 195 3.13 0.71 -11.76
CA ILE A 195 3.03 1.91 -10.92
C ILE A 195 4.39 2.59 -10.89
N ASN A 196 4.47 3.77 -11.50
CA ASN A 196 5.67 4.60 -11.45
C ASN A 196 5.65 5.51 -10.22
N ARG A 197 6.51 5.20 -9.24
CA ARG A 197 6.64 5.97 -7.99
C ARG A 197 7.03 7.44 -8.18
N MET A 198 7.60 7.80 -9.33
CA MET A 198 8.01 9.17 -9.64
C MET A 198 6.83 10.07 -10.00
N THR A 199 5.74 9.49 -10.52
CA THR A 199 4.61 10.25 -11.06
C THR A 199 3.32 10.04 -10.30
N ILE A 200 3.16 8.90 -9.62
CA ILE A 200 1.98 8.62 -8.82
C ILE A 200 1.99 9.42 -7.51
N THR A 201 0.83 9.94 -7.14
CA THR A 201 0.63 10.58 -5.84
C THR A 201 0.44 9.55 -4.73
N LEU A 202 0.69 9.96 -3.49
CA LEU A 202 0.54 9.10 -2.33
C LEU A 202 -0.92 8.63 -2.14
N SER A 203 -1.91 9.47 -2.44
CA SER A 203 -3.33 9.11 -2.36
C SER A 203 -3.74 8.09 -3.43
N GLU A 204 -3.29 8.27 -4.68
CA GLU A 204 -3.53 7.29 -5.75
C GLU A 204 -2.92 5.93 -5.40
N TYR A 205 -1.68 5.93 -4.90
CA TYR A 205 -1.04 4.70 -4.46
C TYR A 205 -1.81 4.03 -3.31
N ALA A 206 -2.26 4.80 -2.32
CA ALA A 206 -3.06 4.29 -1.21
C ALA A 206 -4.36 3.63 -1.68
N ALA A 207 -5.00 4.19 -2.72
CA ALA A 207 -6.20 3.59 -3.31
C ALA A 207 -5.92 2.22 -3.93
N TYR A 208 -4.80 2.06 -4.65
CA TYR A 208 -4.40 0.76 -5.20
C TYR A 208 -4.05 -0.26 -4.11
N VAL A 209 -3.33 0.16 -3.06
CA VAL A 209 -3.03 -0.69 -1.90
C VAL A 209 -4.32 -1.15 -1.23
N LYS A 210 -5.29 -0.26 -1.02
CA LYS A 210 -6.59 -0.60 -0.44
C LYS A 210 -7.35 -1.62 -1.28
N GLN A 211 -7.40 -1.43 -2.60
CA GLN A 211 -8.05 -2.38 -3.51
C GLN A 211 -7.38 -3.74 -3.49
N PHE A 212 -6.04 -3.75 -3.51
CA PHE A 212 -5.26 -4.97 -3.38
C PHE A 212 -5.55 -5.68 -2.06
N ASN A 213 -5.50 -4.99 -0.92
CA ASN A 213 -5.81 -5.57 0.39
C ASN A 213 -7.23 -6.14 0.45
N LYS A 214 -8.23 -5.42 -0.07
CA LYS A 214 -9.60 -5.91 -0.17
C LYS A 214 -9.72 -7.16 -1.05
N SER A 215 -8.91 -7.29 -2.09
CA SER A 215 -8.86 -8.52 -2.90
C SER A 215 -8.33 -9.71 -2.10
N LEU A 216 -7.54 -9.48 -1.05
CA LEU A 216 -6.99 -10.50 -0.16
C LEU A 216 -7.97 -10.95 0.92
N GLU A 217 -8.98 -10.15 1.26
CA GLU A 217 -10.05 -10.54 2.18
C GLU A 217 -10.92 -11.64 1.54
N ILE A 218 -11.28 -12.67 2.31
CA ILE A 218 -12.19 -13.74 1.87
C ILE A 218 -13.63 -13.22 1.95
N LYS A 219 -14.43 -13.48 0.90
CA LYS A 219 -15.91 -13.49 0.99
C LYS A 219 -16.39 -14.88 1.37
#